data_AF-A0A3M7CBD5-F1
#
_entry.id   AF-A0A3M7CBD5-F1
#
_cell.length_a   1.000
_cell.length_b   1.000
_cell.length_c   1.000
_cell.angle_alpha   90.00
_cell.angle_beta   90.00
_cell.angle_gamma   90.00
#
_symmetry.space_group_name_H-M   'P 1'
#
loop_
_entity.id
_entity.type
_entity.pdbx_description
1 polymer ?
#
loop_
_entity_poly.entity_id
_entity_poly.type
_entity_poly.pdbx_seq_one_letter_code
_entity_poly.pdbx_strand_id
1 'polypeptide(L)'
;MPTTHRIGQESAANQAIGGVPTIHYLDFMSRGRGQVVRLLWIDAGIAFDDVRYNNAEYPDYKRTKIAEMNPNATIPVVELNGRILVQSYAMLRHFARLLGQYEGESEEEKYWADAMCDLTID
;
A
#
# COMPACT_ATOMS: atom_id res chain seq x y z
N MET A 1 -11.56 -16.25 -7.38
CA MET A 1 -10.19 -16.22 -6.81
C MET A 1 -9.60 -14.93 -7.33
N PRO A 2 -9.09 -14.07 -6.44
CA PRO A 2 -8.60 -12.77 -6.85
C PRO A 2 -7.43 -12.91 -7.82
N THR A 3 -7.37 -12.02 -8.79
CA THR A 3 -6.24 -11.98 -9.72
C THR A 3 -5.01 -11.45 -8.98
N THR A 4 -3.86 -12.07 -9.19
CA THR A 4 -2.59 -11.61 -8.61
C THR A 4 -1.61 -11.27 -9.73
N HIS A 5 -1.04 -10.06 -9.68
CA HIS A 5 -0.05 -9.60 -10.64
C HIS A 5 1.25 -9.24 -9.94
N ARG A 6 2.38 -9.84 -10.36
CA ARG A 6 3.70 -9.33 -10.02
C ARG A 6 3.99 -8.08 -10.84
N ILE A 7 4.24 -6.97 -10.17
CA ILE A 7 4.63 -5.70 -10.79
C ILE A 7 6.10 -5.43 -10.47
N GLY A 8 6.87 -5.05 -11.49
CA GLY A 8 8.30 -4.74 -11.35
C GLY A 8 9.20 -5.97 -11.18
N GLN A 9 10.49 -5.70 -11.00
CA GLN A 9 11.52 -6.69 -10.66
C GLN A 9 12.15 -6.30 -9.33
N GLU A 10 12.52 -7.29 -8.52
CA GLU A 10 13.09 -7.06 -7.21
C GLU A 10 14.36 -6.21 -7.31
N SER A 11 14.45 -5.23 -6.42
CA SER A 11 15.54 -4.25 -6.41
C SER A 11 16.11 -4.06 -5.00
N ALA A 12 17.13 -3.21 -4.88
CA ALA A 12 17.65 -2.81 -3.57
C ALA A 12 16.56 -2.18 -2.68
N ALA A 13 15.53 -1.55 -3.27
CA ALA A 13 14.42 -0.98 -2.52
C ALA A 13 13.56 -2.06 -1.85
N ASN A 14 13.38 -3.23 -2.49
CA ASN A 14 12.74 -4.38 -1.84
C ASN A 14 13.54 -4.86 -0.63
N GLN A 15 14.88 -4.92 -0.74
CA GLN A 15 15.73 -5.28 0.40
C GLN A 15 15.61 -4.26 1.54
N ALA A 16 15.56 -2.96 1.23
CA ALA A 16 15.43 -1.88 2.21
C ALA A 16 14.11 -1.97 3.01
N ILE A 17 13.00 -2.33 2.36
CA ILE A 17 11.71 -2.55 3.04
C ILE A 17 11.58 -3.97 3.62
N GLY A 18 12.58 -4.82 3.38
CA GLY A 18 12.72 -6.18 3.88
C GLY A 18 12.06 -7.27 3.05
N GLY A 19 11.53 -6.99 1.87
CA GLY A 19 10.96 -8.01 0.98
C GLY A 19 10.08 -7.46 -0.16
N VAL A 20 9.35 -8.37 -0.80
CA VAL A 20 8.30 -8.05 -1.78
C VAL A 20 6.96 -7.92 -1.04
N PRO A 21 6.35 -6.72 -0.98
CA PRO A 21 5.06 -6.55 -0.33
C PRO A 21 3.95 -7.11 -1.22
N THR A 22 2.91 -7.63 -0.59
CA THR A 22 1.66 -8.00 -1.27
C THR A 22 0.58 -6.99 -0.90
N ILE A 23 -0.01 -6.30 -1.88
CA ILE A 23 -1.14 -5.39 -1.66
C ILE A 23 -2.46 -6.04 -2.04
N HIS A 24 -3.44 -5.89 -1.16
CA HIS A 24 -4.81 -6.33 -1.34
C HIS A 24 -5.71 -5.14 -1.64
N TYR A 25 -6.26 -5.08 -2.87
CA TYR A 25 -7.14 -3.98 -3.27
C TYR A 25 -8.20 -4.37 -4.31
N LEU A 26 -9.03 -3.40 -4.73
CA LEU A 26 -10.12 -3.62 -5.68
C LEU A 26 -9.61 -3.62 -7.13
N ASP A 27 -10.26 -4.43 -7.97
CA ASP A 27 -10.12 -4.43 -9.43
C ASP A 27 -11.25 -3.64 -10.10
N PHE A 28 -11.37 -2.35 -9.77
CA PHE A 28 -12.44 -1.50 -10.29
C PHE A 28 -11.90 -0.50 -11.32
N MET A 29 -12.81 0.11 -12.09
CA MET A 29 -12.51 1.24 -12.98
C MET A 29 -12.00 2.50 -12.24
N SER A 30 -11.90 2.45 -10.90
CA SER A 30 -11.27 3.47 -10.07
C SER A 30 -10.03 2.91 -9.38
N ARG A 31 -8.96 3.70 -9.39
CA ARG A 31 -7.67 3.34 -8.80
C ARG A 31 -7.66 3.47 -7.26
N GLY A 32 -8.53 4.33 -6.71
CA GLY A 32 -8.80 4.47 -5.28
C GLY A 32 -7.58 4.77 -4.40
N ARG A 33 -7.74 4.56 -3.09
CA ARG A 33 -6.72 4.76 -2.05
C ARG A 33 -5.54 3.77 -2.13
N GLY A 34 -5.68 2.65 -2.85
CA GLY A 34 -4.58 1.72 -3.10
C GLY A 34 -3.55 2.26 -4.10
N GLN A 35 -3.97 3.17 -4.99
CA GLN A 35 -3.11 3.63 -6.09
C GLN A 35 -1.91 4.44 -5.62
N VAL A 36 -2.08 5.28 -4.59
CA VAL A 36 -0.98 6.13 -4.10
C VAL A 36 0.17 5.27 -3.59
N VAL A 37 -0.13 4.14 -2.95
CA VAL A 37 0.88 3.17 -2.48
C VAL A 37 1.57 2.49 -3.67
N ARG A 38 0.81 2.06 -4.68
CA ARG A 38 1.37 1.48 -5.91
C ARG A 38 2.29 2.46 -6.64
N LEU A 39 1.90 3.73 -6.75
CA LEU A 39 2.70 4.75 -7.42
C LEU A 39 4.01 5.02 -6.67
N LEU A 40 3.97 5.13 -5.34
CA LEU A 40 5.18 5.23 -4.52
C LEU A 40 6.11 4.05 -4.78
N TRP A 41 5.59 2.83 -4.79
CA TRP A 41 6.41 1.64 -5.04
C TRP A 41 6.97 1.60 -6.46
N ILE A 42 6.18 1.95 -7.47
CA ILE A 42 6.66 2.01 -8.86
C ILE A 42 7.80 3.03 -8.99
N ASP A 43 7.63 4.22 -8.42
CA ASP A 43 8.63 5.29 -8.47
C ASP A 43 9.92 4.89 -7.73
N ALA A 44 9.78 4.27 -6.56
CA ALA A 44 10.90 3.75 -5.77
C ALA A 44 11.55 2.47 -6.34
N GLY A 45 11.03 1.92 -7.45
CA GLY A 45 11.50 0.67 -8.04
C GLY A 45 11.27 -0.57 -7.16
N ILE A 46 10.26 -0.55 -6.30
CA ILE A 46 9.83 -1.68 -5.46
C ILE A 46 8.96 -2.61 -6.31
N ALA A 47 9.37 -3.87 -6.44
CA ALA A 47 8.49 -4.92 -6.93
C ALA A 47 7.44 -5.30 -5.89
N PHE A 48 6.22 -5.63 -6.31
CA PHE A 48 5.14 -6.03 -5.41
C PHE A 48 4.16 -7.00 -6.07
N ASP A 49 3.45 -7.75 -5.25
CA ASP A 49 2.33 -8.59 -5.67
C ASP A 49 1.00 -7.84 -5.48
N ASP A 50 0.27 -7.62 -6.57
CA ASP A 50 -0.99 -6.86 -6.62
C ASP A 50 -2.17 -7.82 -6.68
N VAL A 51 -2.77 -8.11 -5.52
CA VAL A 51 -3.95 -8.97 -5.40
C VAL A 51 -5.19 -8.11 -5.54
N ARG A 52 -5.96 -8.37 -6.60
CA ARG A 52 -7.13 -7.58 -6.96
C ARG A 52 -8.42 -8.36 -6.84
N TYR A 53 -9.36 -7.82 -6.07
CA TYR A 53 -10.70 -8.40 -5.88
C TYR A 53 -11.71 -7.72 -6.80
N ASN A 54 -12.46 -8.52 -7.54
CA ASN A 54 -13.60 -8.02 -8.31
C ASN A 54 -14.84 -7.77 -7.41
N ASN A 55 -15.87 -7.15 -7.97
CA ASN A 55 -17.10 -6.77 -7.25
C ASN A 55 -17.86 -7.97 -6.68
N ALA A 56 -17.82 -9.12 -7.35
CA ALA A 56 -18.57 -10.30 -6.95
C ALA A 56 -17.90 -11.01 -5.77
N GLU A 57 -16.57 -11.08 -5.74
CA GLU A 57 -15.84 -11.82 -4.71
C GLU A 57 -15.46 -10.96 -3.50
N TYR A 58 -15.25 -9.65 -3.66
CA TYR A 58 -14.80 -8.79 -2.57
C TYR A 58 -15.69 -8.84 -1.31
N PRO A 59 -17.03 -8.88 -1.38
CA PRO A 59 -17.87 -8.97 -0.18
C PRO A 59 -17.57 -10.18 0.70
N ASP A 60 -17.18 -11.31 0.11
CA ASP A 60 -16.87 -12.54 0.86
C ASP A 60 -15.46 -12.46 1.46
N TYR A 61 -14.47 -11.99 0.69
CA TYR A 61 -13.12 -11.73 1.21
C TYR A 61 -13.09 -10.65 2.28
N LYS A 62 -13.96 -9.63 2.17
CA LYS A 62 -14.14 -8.58 3.18
C LYS A 62 -14.53 -9.18 4.53
N ARG A 63 -15.41 -10.18 4.55
CA ARG A 63 -15.91 -10.84 5.77
C ARG A 63 -14.97 -11.93 6.30
N THR A 64 -14.01 -12.36 5.51
CA THR A 64 -13.08 -13.45 5.83
C THR A 64 -11.64 -12.92 5.86
N LYS A 65 -10.84 -13.15 4.81
CA LYS A 65 -9.41 -12.82 4.76
C LYS A 65 -9.10 -11.37 5.13
N ILE A 66 -9.87 -10.39 4.64
CA ILE A 66 -9.61 -8.97 4.95
C ILE A 66 -9.96 -8.65 6.41
N ALA A 67 -11.03 -9.20 6.96
CA ALA A 67 -11.40 -8.99 8.37
C ALA A 67 -10.39 -9.62 9.34
N GLU A 68 -9.77 -10.73 8.96
CA GLU A 68 -8.67 -11.36 9.71
C GLU A 68 -7.41 -10.48 9.72
N MET A 69 -7.08 -9.83 8.60
CA MET A 69 -5.91 -8.95 8.50
C MET A 69 -6.16 -7.55 9.08
N ASN A 70 -7.36 -7.01 8.91
CA ASN A 70 -7.74 -5.67 9.33
C ASN A 70 -9.12 -5.72 10.01
N PRO A 71 -9.20 -5.51 11.34
CA PRO A 71 -10.46 -5.55 12.09
C PRO A 71 -11.54 -4.57 11.56
N ASN A 72 -11.15 -3.48 10.90
CA ASN A 72 -12.09 -2.55 10.27
C ASN A 72 -12.63 -3.05 8.92
N ALA A 73 -12.16 -4.20 8.44
CA ALA A 73 -12.51 -4.82 7.16
C ALA A 73 -12.41 -3.85 5.97
N THR A 74 -11.40 -2.97 5.98
CA THR A 74 -11.13 -2.01 4.90
C THR A 74 -9.85 -2.37 4.15
N ILE A 75 -9.73 -1.84 2.94
CA ILE A 75 -8.56 -1.95 2.07
C ILE A 75 -8.12 -0.55 1.63
N PRO A 76 -6.84 -0.31 1.28
CA PRO A 76 -5.79 -1.31 1.08
C PRO A 76 -5.29 -1.96 2.38
N VAL A 77 -4.87 -3.20 2.24
CA VAL A 77 -4.09 -3.96 3.23
C VAL A 77 -2.80 -4.40 2.55
N VAL A 78 -1.66 -4.30 3.24
CA VAL A 78 -0.38 -4.79 2.74
C VAL A 78 0.19 -5.85 3.67
N GLU A 79 0.56 -7.00 3.11
CA GLU A 79 1.36 -8.02 3.78
C GLU A 79 2.84 -7.75 3.47
N LEU A 80 3.68 -7.65 4.49
CA LEU A 80 5.13 -7.48 4.35
C LEU A 80 5.86 -8.07 5.56
N ASN A 81 6.70 -9.07 5.33
CA ASN A 81 7.55 -9.70 6.37
C ASN A 81 6.77 -10.20 7.60
N GLY A 82 5.64 -10.86 7.36
CA GLY A 82 4.75 -11.35 8.43
C GLY A 82 4.02 -10.25 9.19
N ARG A 83 4.09 -8.99 8.73
CA ARG A 83 3.32 -7.86 9.27
C ARG A 83 2.20 -7.48 8.33
N ILE A 84 1.12 -6.99 8.92
CA ILE A 84 0.00 -6.40 8.21
C ILE A 84 0.04 -4.88 8.39
N LEU A 85 0.08 -4.15 7.28
CA LEU A 85 -0.04 -2.70 7.25
C LEU A 85 -1.44 -2.32 6.75
N VAL A 86 -2.01 -1.28 7.34
CA VAL A 86 -3.33 -0.72 7.01
C VAL A 86 -3.25 0.80 6.92
N GLN A 87 -4.26 1.45 6.35
CA GLN A 87 -4.34 2.89 6.09
C GLN A 87 -3.29 3.40 5.08
N SER A 88 -3.75 3.73 3.86
CA SER A 88 -2.89 4.08 2.73
C SER A 88 -1.84 5.16 3.04
N TYR A 89 -2.20 6.22 3.76
CA TYR A 89 -1.27 7.33 4.04
C TYR A 89 -0.28 6.99 5.15
N ALA A 90 -0.67 6.17 6.13
CA ALA A 90 0.28 5.61 7.09
C ALA A 90 1.29 4.69 6.38
N MET A 91 0.87 3.94 5.37
CA MET A 91 1.77 3.18 4.52
C MET A 91 2.75 4.08 3.76
N LEU A 92 2.29 5.19 3.16
CA LEU A 92 3.17 6.13 2.44
C LEU A 92 4.29 6.64 3.36
N ARG A 93 3.93 7.15 4.55
CA ARG A 93 4.89 7.59 5.57
C ARG A 93 5.84 6.47 6.01
N HIS A 94 5.33 5.26 6.17
CA HIS A 94 6.13 4.11 6.59
C HIS A 94 7.18 3.75 5.54
N PHE A 95 6.80 3.65 4.27
CA PHE A 95 7.72 3.33 3.18
C PHE A 95 8.71 4.46 2.92
N ALA A 96 8.28 5.73 2.98
CA ALA A 96 9.17 6.88 2.89
C ALA A 96 10.34 6.78 3.90
N ARG A 97 10.02 6.50 5.18
CA ARG A 97 11.02 6.33 6.24
C ARG A 97 11.94 5.13 6.05
N LEU A 98 11.41 4.00 5.58
CA LEU A 98 12.22 2.81 5.30
C LEU A 98 13.20 3.03 4.15
N LEU A 99 12.81 3.84 3.16
CA LEU A 99 13.64 4.18 2.01
C LEU A 99 14.59 5.35 2.30
N GLY A 100 14.33 6.15 3.32
CA GLY A 100 15.03 7.42 3.57
C GLY A 100 14.77 8.45 2.47
N GLN A 101 13.59 8.40 1.84
CA GLN A 101 13.18 9.22 0.69
C GLN A 101 11.72 9.65 0.84
N TYR A 102 11.24 10.61 0.03
CA TYR A 102 9.83 11.02 -0.09
C TYR A 102 9.18 11.79 1.09
N GLU A 103 9.78 11.82 2.28
CA GLU A 103 9.19 12.54 3.44
C GLU A 103 9.68 13.99 3.60
N GLY A 104 10.69 14.43 2.84
CA GLY A 104 11.34 15.74 3.04
C GLY A 104 12.54 15.68 3.99
N GLU A 105 13.45 16.65 3.88
CA GLU A 105 14.71 16.70 4.63
C GLU A 105 14.58 17.44 5.97
N SER A 106 13.70 18.45 6.02
CA SER A 106 13.44 19.24 7.23
C SER A 106 12.13 18.84 7.92
N GLU A 107 11.97 19.23 9.19
CA GLU A 107 10.70 19.04 9.90
C GLU A 107 9.54 19.77 9.20
N GLU A 108 9.78 20.99 8.72
CA GLU A 108 8.78 21.76 7.98
C GLU A 108 8.34 21.06 6.68
N GLU A 109 9.28 20.47 5.94
CA GLU A 109 8.94 19.70 4.73
C GLU A 109 8.13 18.44 5.06
N LYS A 110 8.48 17.75 6.14
CA LYS A 110 7.72 16.57 6.63
C LYS A 110 6.31 16.94 7.02
N TYR A 111 6.13 18.08 7.71
CA TYR A 111 4.82 18.61 8.04
C TYR A 111 3.97 18.84 6.79
N TRP A 112 4.53 19.50 5.76
CA TRP A 112 3.80 19.76 4.53
C TRP A 112 3.48 18.48 3.74
N ALA A 113 4.39 17.50 3.72
CA ALA A 113 4.12 16.20 3.12
C ALA A 113 2.93 15.49 3.81
N ASP A 114 2.87 15.54 5.14
CA ASP A 114 1.76 14.98 5.92
C ASP A 114 0.46 15.77 5.72
N ALA A 115 0.51 17.10 5.73
CA ALA A 115 -0.64 17.96 5.47
C ALA A 115 -1.24 17.70 4.08
N MET A 116 -0.42 17.49 3.06
CA MET A 116 -0.89 17.15 1.72
C MET A 116 -1.54 15.77 1.64
N CYS A 117 -1.01 14.78 2.39
CA CYS A 117 -1.64 13.47 2.47
C CYS A 117 -3.03 13.58 3.10
N ASP A 118 -3.13 14.29 4.21
CA ASP A 118 -4.32 14.33 5.03
C ASP A 118 -5.40 15.28 4.46
N LEU A 119 -5.02 16.33 3.72
CA LEU A 119 -5.96 17.19 2.97
C LEU A 119 -6.82 16.41 1.96
N THR A 120 -6.30 15.29 1.42
CA THR A 120 -7.05 14.45 0.48
C THR A 120 -8.05 13.50 1.16
N ILE A 121 -8.06 13.49 2.50
CA ILE A 121 -8.94 12.67 3.34
C ILE A 121 -10.15 13.47 3.81
N ASP A 122 -9.92 14.73 4.18
CA ASP A 122 -10.93 15.70 4.63
C ASP A 122 -11.91 16.08 3.50
#